data_AF-A0A3B0TF51-F1
#
_entry.id   AF-A0A3B0TF51-F1
#
_cell.length_a   1.000
_cell.length_b   1.000
_cell.length_c   1.000
_cell.angle_alpha   90.00
_cell.angle_beta   90.00
_cell.angle_gamma   90.00
#
_symmetry.space_group_name_H-M   'P 1'
#
loop_
_entity.id
_entity.type
_entity.pdbx_description
1 polymer ?
#
loop_
_entity_poly.entity_id
_entity_poly.type
_entity_poly.pdbx_seq_one_letter_code
_entity_poly.pdbx_strand_id
1 'polypeptide(L)'
;PVLVTVRLNSPIQASQEREGCLTGEVRPDTVMVGPQTTDRRPQTAQSIDGRTRGSPLELIRCKEEPGYTVSAPYQRNIKILLAPDRRDCPELTYSHAILYPHSQTDYHQHDRPELIQVLSGFGVFVCNGEEYAVEPDVAIWVRTGEMHQMVNNSDETMKLATVFVPAYATDELLGPIKDAAAAANTTPTQG
;
A
#
# COMPACT_ATOMS: atom_id res chain seq x y z
N PRO A 1 -16.74 35.03 -21.36
CA PRO A 1 -16.94 34.65 -19.95
C PRO A 1 -18.33 34.01 -19.75
N VAL A 2 -18.38 32.68 -19.71
CA VAL A 2 -19.61 31.91 -19.48
C VAL A 2 -19.66 31.55 -17.99
N LEU A 3 -20.67 32.02 -17.28
CA LEU A 3 -20.93 31.73 -15.87
C LEU A 3 -21.72 30.41 -15.79
N VAL A 4 -21.10 29.36 -15.23
CA VAL A 4 -21.77 28.08 -14.97
C VAL A 4 -22.22 28.06 -13.51
N THR A 5 -23.53 28.02 -13.28
CA THR A 5 -24.13 27.90 -11.94
C THR A 5 -24.28 26.42 -11.57
N VAL A 6 -23.55 25.96 -10.56
CA VAL A 6 -23.72 24.61 -9.99
C VAL A 6 -24.83 24.66 -8.94
N ARG A 7 -25.89 23.87 -9.13
CA ARG A 7 -26.91 23.62 -8.09
C ARG A 7 -26.46 22.47 -7.20
N LEU A 8 -26.39 22.71 -5.89
CA LEU A 8 -26.20 21.68 -4.87
C LEU A 8 -27.57 21.07 -4.54
N ASN A 9 -27.72 19.76 -4.71
CA ASN A 9 -28.87 19.01 -4.21
C ASN A 9 -28.62 18.50 -2.78
N SER A 10 -29.70 18.52 -2.02
CA SER A 10 -29.88 18.39 -0.56
C SER A 10 -29.48 17.03 0.06
N PRO A 11 -29.37 16.96 1.41
CA PRO A 11 -28.72 15.85 2.12
C PRO A 11 -29.61 14.61 2.30
N ILE A 12 -28.96 13.43 2.28
CA ILE A 12 -29.56 12.13 2.57
C ILE A 12 -29.81 12.00 4.08
N GLN A 13 -31.02 11.59 4.44
CA GLN A 13 -31.51 11.44 5.82
C GLN A 13 -30.85 10.27 6.56
N ALA A 14 -30.48 10.52 7.82
CA ALA A 14 -30.09 9.50 8.79
C ALA A 14 -31.31 8.66 9.22
N SER A 15 -31.22 7.34 9.11
CA SER A 15 -32.22 6.40 9.64
C SER A 15 -32.04 6.20 11.14
N GLN A 16 -33.08 6.53 11.91
CA GLN A 16 -33.21 6.29 13.34
C GLN A 16 -33.39 4.80 13.62
N GLU A 17 -32.52 4.20 14.43
CA GLU A 17 -32.80 2.93 15.12
C GLU A 17 -33.63 3.22 16.37
N ARG A 18 -34.75 2.50 16.52
CA ARG A 18 -35.71 2.67 17.62
C ARG A 18 -35.23 1.92 18.86
N GLU A 19 -35.10 2.63 19.98
CA GLU A 19 -35.02 2.03 21.31
C GLU A 19 -36.38 1.41 21.69
N GLY A 20 -36.38 0.09 21.92
CA GLY A 20 -37.51 -0.64 22.45
C GLY A 20 -37.28 -0.99 23.92
N CYS A 21 -37.91 -0.23 24.81
CA CYS A 21 -38.06 -0.56 26.23
C CYS A 21 -38.95 -1.80 26.38
N LEU A 22 -38.43 -2.87 26.99
CA LEU A 22 -39.23 -4.00 27.48
C LEU A 22 -38.96 -4.17 28.97
N THR A 23 -39.92 -3.73 29.76
CA THR A 23 -40.03 -4.01 31.19
C THR A 23 -40.38 -5.48 31.39
N GLY A 24 -39.50 -6.24 32.02
CA GLY A 24 -39.73 -7.63 32.40
C GLY A 24 -38.98 -7.96 33.69
N GLU A 25 -39.75 -8.07 34.77
CA GLU A 25 -39.32 -8.39 36.13
C GLU A 25 -38.92 -9.88 36.21
N VAL A 26 -37.68 -10.21 36.60
CA VAL A 26 -37.23 -11.59 36.83
C VAL A 26 -36.39 -11.69 38.10
N ARG A 27 -36.72 -12.70 38.90
CA ARG A 27 -36.30 -13.04 40.28
C ARG A 27 -34.79 -13.24 40.45
N PRO A 28 -34.22 -13.04 41.65
CA PRO A 28 -32.82 -13.37 41.92
C PRO A 28 -32.68 -14.89 42.01
N ASP A 29 -31.47 -15.40 41.74
CA ASP A 29 -31.06 -16.81 41.75
C ASP A 29 -31.12 -17.53 40.39
N THR A 30 -30.35 -17.04 39.42
CA THR A 30 -29.77 -17.91 38.38
C THR A 30 -28.37 -17.40 38.00
N VAL A 31 -27.35 -18.20 38.34
CA VAL A 31 -25.97 -18.00 37.89
C VAL A 31 -25.90 -18.34 36.40
N MET A 32 -25.83 -17.32 35.55
CA MET A 32 -25.54 -17.51 34.13
C MET A 32 -24.02 -17.62 33.96
N VAL A 33 -23.53 -18.84 33.79
CA VAL A 33 -22.17 -19.11 33.29
C VAL A 33 -22.12 -18.59 31.85
N GLY A 34 -21.47 -17.43 31.66
CA GLY A 34 -21.27 -16.85 30.33
C GLY A 34 -20.45 -17.79 29.43
N PRO A 35 -20.73 -17.82 28.11
CA PRO A 35 -19.97 -18.66 27.20
C PRO A 35 -18.52 -18.19 27.19
N GLN A 36 -17.61 -19.10 27.53
CA GLN A 36 -16.17 -18.89 27.36
C GLN A 36 -15.92 -18.59 25.88
N THR A 37 -15.51 -17.36 25.58
CA THR A 37 -15.01 -17.00 24.26
C THR A 37 -13.68 -17.71 24.07
N THR A 38 -13.70 -18.90 23.50
CA THR A 38 -12.47 -19.52 23.03
C THR A 38 -12.02 -18.69 21.82
N ASP A 39 -11.06 -17.79 22.03
CA ASP A 39 -10.28 -17.17 20.95
C ASP A 39 -9.50 -18.28 20.25
N ARG A 40 -10.18 -19.00 19.36
CA ARG A 40 -9.56 -19.90 18.40
C ARG A 40 -9.27 -19.09 17.16
N ARG A 41 -8.19 -18.30 17.19
CA ARG A 41 -7.48 -18.02 15.94
C ARG A 41 -7.19 -19.37 15.29
N PRO A 42 -7.66 -19.62 14.05
CA PRO A 42 -7.31 -20.85 13.38
C PRO A 42 -5.79 -20.86 13.18
N GLN A 43 -5.09 -21.70 13.95
CA GLN A 43 -3.71 -22.07 13.66
C GLN A 43 -3.74 -22.78 12.30
N THR A 44 -3.43 -22.05 11.24
CA THR A 44 -3.52 -22.60 9.88
C THR A 44 -2.17 -22.50 9.20
N ALA A 45 -1.59 -23.70 9.09
CA ALA A 45 -0.62 -24.19 8.13
C ALA A 45 0.67 -23.36 7.93
N GLN A 46 1.75 -23.90 8.47
CA GLN A 46 3.09 -23.66 7.97
C GLN A 46 3.15 -23.98 6.47
N SER A 47 3.48 -23.01 5.63
CA SER A 47 4.42 -23.25 4.53
C SER A 47 5.23 -21.98 4.29
N ILE A 48 6.47 -22.02 4.77
CA ILE A 48 7.53 -21.02 4.56
C ILE A 48 8.18 -21.13 3.17
N ASP A 49 7.51 -21.77 2.21
CA ASP A 49 8.01 -21.82 0.84
C ASP A 49 6.86 -21.86 -0.17
N GLY A 50 7.05 -21.11 -1.26
CA GLY A 50 6.03 -20.75 -2.25
C GLY A 50 5.46 -21.97 -2.98
N ARG A 51 4.15 -21.90 -3.26
CA ARG A 51 3.33 -22.95 -3.90
C ARG A 51 3.33 -24.30 -3.17
N THR A 52 2.23 -24.56 -2.45
CA THR A 52 1.79 -25.94 -2.23
C THR A 52 1.55 -26.57 -3.60
N ARG A 53 2.45 -27.45 -4.04
CA ARG A 53 2.40 -28.09 -5.37
C ARG A 53 0.99 -28.67 -5.60
N GLY A 54 0.28 -28.17 -6.60
CA GLY A 54 -1.10 -28.59 -6.94
C GLY A 54 -2.23 -27.77 -6.34
N SER A 55 -1.96 -26.71 -5.56
CA SER A 55 -3.01 -25.77 -5.12
C SER A 55 -3.33 -24.76 -6.23
N PRO A 56 -4.62 -24.46 -6.49
CA PRO A 56 -5.04 -23.53 -7.55
C PRO A 56 -4.77 -22.05 -7.18
N LEU A 57 -4.32 -21.77 -5.96
CA LEU A 57 -4.14 -20.44 -5.39
C LEU A 57 -2.81 -20.39 -4.63
N GLU A 58 -2.16 -19.23 -4.70
CA GLU A 58 -1.04 -18.88 -3.81
C GLU A 58 -1.47 -17.77 -2.84
N LEU A 59 -1.26 -18.00 -1.53
CA LEU A 59 -1.52 -17.02 -0.48
C LEU A 59 -0.20 -16.37 -0.06
N ILE A 60 -0.05 -15.07 -0.31
CA ILE A 60 1.19 -14.34 -0.02
C ILE A 60 1.02 -13.51 1.26
N ARG A 61 1.73 -13.90 2.32
CA ARG A 61 1.84 -13.10 3.56
C ARG A 61 2.83 -11.95 3.33
N CYS A 62 2.38 -10.89 2.66
CA CYS A 62 3.24 -9.77 2.22
C CYS A 62 4.12 -9.15 3.34
N LYS A 63 3.65 -9.20 4.60
CA LYS A 63 4.41 -8.74 5.77
C LYS A 63 5.66 -9.57 6.02
N GLU A 64 5.60 -10.87 5.77
CA GLU A 64 6.66 -11.86 6.05
C GLU A 64 7.66 -11.96 4.88
N GLU A 65 7.28 -11.52 3.69
CA GLU A 65 8.16 -11.55 2.52
C GLU A 65 9.42 -10.71 2.73
N PRO A 66 10.60 -11.20 2.32
CA PRO A 66 11.82 -10.41 2.36
C PRO A 66 11.75 -9.25 1.37
N GLY A 67 12.43 -8.16 1.69
CA GLY A 67 12.54 -7.00 0.82
C GLY A 67 13.99 -6.53 0.70
N TYR A 68 14.26 -5.75 -0.34
CA TYR A 68 15.52 -5.04 -0.51
C TYR A 68 15.42 -3.66 0.14
N THR A 69 16.37 -3.32 1.02
CA THR A 69 16.44 -1.98 1.62
C THR A 69 17.34 -1.09 0.78
N VAL A 70 16.73 -0.07 0.19
CA VAL A 70 17.43 1.00 -0.53
C VAL A 70 18.10 1.92 0.49
N SER A 71 19.33 2.36 0.22
CA SER A 71 20.06 3.29 1.08
C SER A 71 19.50 4.72 1.00
N ALA A 72 19.91 5.56 1.96
CA ALA A 72 19.69 7.00 1.87
C ALA A 72 20.27 7.58 0.55
N PRO A 73 19.74 8.70 0.02
CA PRO A 73 18.61 9.46 0.56
C PRO A 73 17.23 8.85 0.26
N TYR A 74 17.17 7.81 -0.59
CA TYR A 74 15.90 7.22 -1.03
C TYR A 74 15.47 6.02 -0.19
N GLN A 75 15.65 6.13 1.12
CA GLN A 75 15.61 5.00 2.04
C GLN A 75 14.21 4.39 2.12
N ARG A 76 14.08 3.15 1.65
CA ARG A 76 12.82 2.41 1.66
C ARG A 76 13.07 0.91 1.59
N ASN A 77 12.13 0.10 2.08
CA ASN A 77 12.16 -1.34 1.89
C ASN A 77 11.19 -1.72 0.75
N ILE A 78 11.70 -2.40 -0.29
CA ILE A 78 10.92 -2.84 -1.44
C ILE A 78 10.75 -4.35 -1.38
N LYS A 79 9.51 -4.80 -1.36
CA LYS A 79 9.14 -6.21 -1.41
C LYS A 79 8.48 -6.50 -2.75
N ILE A 80 9.19 -7.16 -3.64
CA ILE A 80 8.58 -7.67 -4.88
C ILE A 80 7.85 -8.95 -4.50
N LEU A 81 6.54 -9.01 -4.78
CA LEU A 81 5.66 -10.08 -4.32
C LEU A 81 5.32 -11.02 -5.47
N LEU A 82 5.02 -10.48 -6.65
CA LEU A 82 4.78 -11.21 -7.90
C LEU A 82 5.61 -10.56 -9.00
N ALA A 83 6.26 -11.36 -9.83
CA ALA A 83 7.00 -10.95 -11.03
C ALA A 83 7.23 -12.16 -11.95
N PRO A 84 7.72 -11.99 -13.19
CA PRO A 84 8.01 -13.13 -14.07
C PRO A 84 9.06 -14.07 -13.47
N ASP A 85 10.09 -13.51 -12.83
CA ASP A 85 11.16 -14.22 -12.13
C ASP A 85 10.86 -14.49 -10.65
N ARG A 86 9.66 -14.12 -10.18
CA ARG A 86 9.18 -14.37 -8.82
C ARG A 86 7.76 -14.89 -8.81
N ARG A 87 7.62 -16.19 -8.52
CA ARG A 87 6.34 -16.92 -8.52
C ARG A 87 5.70 -17.09 -9.90
N ASP A 88 6.48 -16.93 -10.97
CA ASP A 88 6.05 -17.25 -12.34
C ASP A 88 4.78 -16.48 -12.73
N CYS A 89 4.78 -15.15 -12.47
CA CYS A 89 3.69 -14.25 -12.81
C CYS A 89 4.14 -13.31 -13.95
N PRO A 90 3.99 -13.73 -15.23
CA PRO A 90 4.43 -12.94 -16.37
C PRO A 90 3.52 -11.73 -16.67
N GLU A 91 2.30 -11.70 -16.15
CA GLU A 91 1.28 -10.69 -16.50
C GLU A 91 1.53 -9.34 -15.84
N LEU A 92 2.01 -9.35 -14.58
CA LEU A 92 2.22 -8.14 -13.81
C LEU A 92 3.38 -8.27 -12.82
N THR A 93 3.92 -7.12 -12.42
CA THR A 93 4.76 -7.04 -11.23
C THR A 93 3.95 -6.39 -10.13
N TYR A 94 3.85 -7.05 -8.98
CA TYR A 94 3.22 -6.50 -7.79
C TYR A 94 4.26 -6.36 -6.68
N SER A 95 4.36 -5.16 -6.10
CA SER A 95 5.34 -4.90 -5.04
C SER A 95 4.78 -4.03 -3.93
N HIS A 96 5.38 -4.12 -2.73
CA HIS A 96 5.19 -3.13 -1.67
C HIS A 96 6.44 -2.27 -1.56
N ALA A 97 6.28 -0.94 -1.60
CA ALA A 97 7.32 0.01 -1.24
C ALA A 97 6.99 0.62 0.13
N ILE A 98 7.91 0.49 1.07
CA ILE A 98 7.76 0.94 2.45
C ILE A 98 8.73 2.08 2.68
N LEU A 99 8.24 3.32 2.59
CA LEU A 99 9.03 4.54 2.76
C LEU A 99 9.12 4.86 4.25
N TYR A 100 10.34 4.98 4.76
CA TYR A 100 10.56 5.40 6.14
C TYR A 100 10.15 6.87 6.35
N PRO A 101 9.95 7.30 7.62
CA PRO A 101 9.70 8.70 7.94
C PRO A 101 10.76 9.61 7.31
N HIS A 102 10.33 10.76 6.81
CA HIS A 102 11.20 11.78 6.18
C HIS A 102 12.06 11.26 5.03
N SER A 103 11.55 10.28 4.28
CA SER A 103 12.21 9.67 3.12
C SER A 103 11.42 9.91 1.84
N GLN A 104 12.02 9.57 0.69
CA GLN A 104 11.41 9.75 -0.62
C GLN A 104 11.91 8.71 -1.63
N THR A 105 11.22 8.58 -2.76
CA THR A 105 11.82 7.97 -3.95
C THR A 105 12.74 8.96 -4.66
N ASP A 106 13.53 8.49 -5.60
CA ASP A 106 14.10 9.34 -6.63
C ASP A 106 12.99 9.93 -7.52
N TYR A 107 13.26 11.07 -8.15
CA TYR A 107 12.36 11.67 -9.14
C TYR A 107 12.66 11.04 -10.49
N HIS A 108 11.73 10.23 -11.00
CA HIS A 108 12.01 9.32 -12.11
C HIS A 108 10.81 9.10 -13.02
N GLN A 109 11.05 8.41 -14.13
CA GLN A 109 10.04 7.94 -15.06
C GLN A 109 10.42 6.53 -15.53
N HIS A 110 9.44 5.84 -16.09
CA HIS A 110 9.62 4.49 -16.64
C HIS A 110 8.82 4.34 -17.95
N ASP A 111 9.11 3.27 -18.68
CA ASP A 111 8.64 3.02 -20.04
C ASP A 111 7.25 2.32 -20.12
N ARG A 112 6.62 2.08 -18.96
CA ARG A 112 5.30 1.42 -18.85
C ARG A 112 4.52 2.04 -17.69
N PRO A 113 3.18 2.01 -17.71
CA PRO A 113 2.41 2.66 -16.67
C PRO A 113 2.56 1.96 -15.31
N GLU A 114 2.27 2.70 -14.25
CA GLU A 114 2.30 2.23 -12.87
C GLU A 114 0.99 2.59 -12.15
N LEU A 115 0.40 1.59 -11.49
CA LEU A 115 -0.64 1.81 -10.49
C LEU A 115 0.02 1.83 -9.11
N ILE A 116 -0.21 2.89 -8.34
CA ILE A 116 0.23 3.01 -6.95
C ILE A 116 -1.01 3.16 -6.08
N GLN A 117 -1.12 2.38 -5.01
CA GLN A 117 -2.12 2.58 -3.97
C GLN A 117 -1.44 2.84 -2.63
N VAL A 118 -1.87 3.90 -1.94
CA VAL A 118 -1.42 4.19 -0.58
C VAL A 118 -2.21 3.31 0.39
N LEU A 119 -1.50 2.36 1.01
CA LEU A 119 -2.10 1.43 1.98
C LEU A 119 -2.12 2.00 3.40
N SER A 120 -1.09 2.78 3.76
CA SER A 120 -0.97 3.44 5.06
C SER A 120 0.01 4.61 5.00
N GLY A 121 -0.10 5.54 5.95
CA GLY A 121 0.76 6.73 6.05
C GLY A 121 0.31 7.87 5.14
N PHE A 122 1.02 8.99 5.24
CA PHE A 122 0.66 10.26 4.58
C PHE A 122 1.89 10.88 3.92
N GLY A 123 1.68 11.63 2.85
CA GLY A 123 2.76 12.38 2.22
C GLY A 123 2.33 13.13 0.98
N VAL A 124 3.28 13.33 0.07
CA VAL A 124 3.10 14.10 -1.16
C VAL A 124 3.53 13.26 -2.34
N PHE A 125 2.65 13.14 -3.33
CA PHE A 125 2.99 12.66 -4.65
C PHE A 125 3.31 13.85 -5.55
N VAL A 126 4.48 13.83 -6.18
CA VAL A 126 4.92 14.88 -7.11
C VAL A 126 4.85 14.31 -8.51
N CYS A 127 4.16 14.97 -9.44
CA CYS A 127 4.12 14.56 -10.85
C CYS A 127 4.15 15.79 -11.76
N ASN A 128 5.09 15.81 -12.72
CA ASN A 128 5.25 16.91 -13.68
C ASN A 128 5.27 18.33 -13.06
N GLY A 129 5.84 18.46 -11.85
CA GLY A 129 5.94 19.73 -11.12
C GLY A 129 4.70 20.10 -10.30
N GLU A 130 3.66 19.28 -10.30
CA GLU A 130 2.48 19.44 -9.44
C GLU A 130 2.58 18.53 -8.21
N GLU A 131 2.08 19.01 -7.07
CA GLU A 131 2.06 18.30 -5.81
C GLU A 131 0.64 17.90 -5.42
N TYR A 132 0.49 16.66 -4.98
CA TYR A 132 -0.76 16.07 -4.57
C TYR A 132 -0.60 15.48 -3.17
N ALA A 133 -1.39 15.95 -2.21
CA ALA A 133 -1.46 15.30 -0.91
C ALA A 133 -2.03 13.89 -1.07
N VAL A 134 -1.39 12.90 -0.46
CA VAL A 134 -1.82 11.50 -0.52
C VAL A 134 -1.93 10.91 0.88
N GLU A 135 -2.93 10.04 1.03
CA GLU A 135 -3.33 9.40 2.27
C GLU A 135 -3.85 7.99 1.98
N PRO A 136 -4.12 7.16 3.00
CA PRO A 136 -4.63 5.81 2.77
C PRO A 136 -5.90 5.82 1.92
N ASP A 137 -6.06 4.79 1.08
CA ASP A 137 -7.18 4.63 0.14
C ASP A 137 -7.13 5.56 -1.10
N VAL A 138 -6.00 6.25 -1.31
CA VAL A 138 -5.71 6.94 -2.58
C VAL A 138 -5.04 5.99 -3.58
N ALA A 139 -5.60 5.91 -4.79
CA ALA A 139 -4.99 5.24 -5.93
C ALA A 139 -4.49 6.27 -6.96
N ILE A 140 -3.32 6.02 -7.53
CA ILE A 140 -2.60 6.90 -8.44
C ILE A 140 -2.26 6.09 -9.68
N TRP A 141 -2.62 6.60 -10.85
CA TRP A 141 -2.28 6.00 -12.13
C TRP A 141 -1.27 6.88 -12.86
N VAL A 142 -0.02 6.42 -12.89
CA VAL A 142 1.08 7.10 -13.58
C VAL A 142 1.17 6.59 -15.00
N ARG A 143 1.11 7.48 -15.98
CA ARG A 143 1.25 7.11 -17.40
C ARG A 143 2.73 6.92 -17.74
N THR A 144 2.97 6.09 -18.76
CA THR A 144 4.31 5.93 -19.34
C THR A 144 4.97 7.28 -19.61
N GLY A 145 6.20 7.44 -19.15
CA GLY A 145 7.00 8.65 -19.37
C GLY A 145 6.62 9.87 -18.52
N GLU A 146 5.70 9.74 -17.56
CA GLU A 146 5.46 10.81 -16.59
C GLU A 146 6.53 10.80 -15.49
N MET A 147 7.16 11.94 -15.25
CA MET A 147 8.13 12.11 -14.18
C MET A 147 7.41 12.24 -12.85
N HIS A 148 7.72 11.37 -11.89
CA HIS A 148 7.02 11.28 -10.62
C HIS A 148 7.94 10.94 -9.44
N GLN A 149 7.47 11.29 -8.23
CA GLN A 149 8.12 11.03 -6.96
C GLN A 149 7.07 10.76 -5.89
N MET A 150 7.37 9.85 -4.95
CA MET A 150 6.66 9.78 -3.68
C MET A 150 7.54 10.32 -2.55
N VAL A 151 7.00 11.24 -1.77
CA VAL A 151 7.66 11.87 -0.63
C VAL A 151 6.87 11.56 0.64
N ASN A 152 7.52 10.92 1.61
CA ASN A 152 6.99 10.76 2.96
C ASN A 152 7.58 11.85 3.86
N ASN A 153 6.87 12.95 4.01
CA ASN A 153 7.23 14.07 4.89
C ASN A 153 6.65 13.93 6.31
N SER A 154 6.10 12.77 6.66
CA SER A 154 5.51 12.49 7.96
C SER A 154 6.47 11.76 8.90
N ASP A 155 6.13 11.73 10.20
CA ASP A 155 6.84 10.94 11.22
C ASP A 155 6.47 9.45 11.20
N GLU A 156 5.52 9.04 10.36
CA GLU A 156 5.06 7.66 10.23
C GLU A 156 5.64 6.98 8.99
N THR A 157 5.67 5.64 9.01
CA THR A 157 6.05 4.87 7.81
C THR A 157 4.90 4.87 6.80
N MET A 158 5.20 5.25 5.57
CA MET A 158 4.25 5.14 4.46
C MET A 158 4.42 3.78 3.77
N LYS A 159 3.30 3.13 3.45
CA LYS A 159 3.28 1.88 2.71
C LYS A 159 2.48 2.03 1.42
N LEU A 160 3.12 1.67 0.32
CA LEU A 160 2.54 1.67 -1.01
C LEU A 160 2.38 0.24 -1.51
N ALA A 161 1.36 0.02 -2.33
CA ALA A 161 1.23 -1.14 -3.21
C ALA A 161 1.41 -0.65 -4.64
N THR A 162 2.34 -1.24 -5.40
CA THR A 162 2.59 -0.85 -6.78
C THR A 162 2.37 -2.01 -7.73
N VAL A 163 1.79 -1.73 -8.89
CA VAL A 163 1.54 -2.69 -9.96
C VAL A 163 2.05 -2.14 -11.28
N PHE A 164 2.82 -2.95 -12.00
CA PHE A 164 3.25 -2.66 -13.36
C PHE A 164 2.65 -3.66 -14.35
N VAL A 165 2.16 -3.13 -15.47
CA VAL A 165 1.70 -3.90 -16.63
C VAL A 165 2.22 -3.19 -17.89
N PRO A 166 3.07 -3.82 -18.72
CA PRO A 166 3.65 -5.17 -18.57
C PRO A 166 4.54 -5.33 -17.33
N ALA A 167 4.79 -6.57 -16.94
CA ALA A 167 5.62 -6.89 -15.79
C ALA A 167 7.10 -6.51 -16.00
N TYR A 168 7.74 -6.02 -14.94
CA TYR A 168 9.18 -6.01 -14.72
C TYR A 168 9.69 -7.34 -14.14
N ALA A 169 10.85 -7.80 -14.60
CA ALA A 169 11.65 -8.73 -13.81
C ALA A 169 12.22 -8.01 -12.56
N THR A 170 12.59 -8.77 -11.52
CA THR A 170 13.05 -8.23 -10.23
C THR A 170 14.24 -7.29 -10.40
N ASP A 171 15.26 -7.71 -11.15
CA ASP A 171 16.46 -6.88 -11.36
C ASP A 171 16.21 -5.69 -12.30
N GLU A 172 15.25 -5.81 -13.22
CA GLU A 172 14.85 -4.72 -14.12
C GLU A 172 14.18 -3.59 -13.32
N LEU A 173 13.35 -3.93 -12.32
CA LEU A 173 12.75 -2.96 -11.41
C LEU A 173 13.77 -2.38 -10.41
N LEU A 174 14.61 -3.22 -9.81
CA LEU A 174 15.53 -2.79 -8.76
C LEU A 174 16.81 -2.12 -9.26
N GLY A 175 17.23 -2.36 -10.50
CA GLY A 175 18.48 -1.82 -11.07
C GLY A 175 18.53 -0.29 -11.02
N PRO A 176 17.62 0.43 -11.70
CA PRO A 176 17.59 1.89 -11.69
C PRO A 176 17.48 2.49 -10.29
N ILE A 177 16.73 1.84 -9.39
CA ILE A 177 16.57 2.26 -7.99
C ILE A 177 17.91 2.21 -7.23
N LYS A 178 18.67 1.14 -7.42
CA LYS A 178 20.00 0.98 -6.82
C LYS A 178 20.97 2.02 -7.37
N ASP A 179 20.92 2.25 -8.68
CA ASP A 179 21.77 3.22 -9.37
C ASP A 179 21.49 4.66 -8.90
N ALA A 180 20.21 5.04 -8.77
CA ALA A 180 19.81 6.33 -8.24
C ALA A 180 20.31 6.56 -6.80
N ALA A 181 20.15 5.56 -5.93
CA ALA A 181 20.63 5.63 -4.55
C ALA A 181 22.18 5.72 -4.48
N ALA A 182 22.89 4.98 -5.33
CA ALA A 182 24.34 5.06 -5.40
C ALA A 182 24.81 6.45 -5.90
N ALA A 183 24.20 6.96 -6.96
CA ALA A 183 24.53 8.27 -7.54
C ALA A 183 24.35 9.41 -6.53
N ALA A 184 23.25 9.39 -5.78
CA ALA A 184 22.95 10.39 -4.75
C ALA A 184 23.99 10.41 -3.61
N ASN A 185 24.60 9.26 -3.28
CA ASN A 185 25.65 9.19 -2.25
C ASN A 185 27.04 9.63 -2.75
N THR A 186 27.23 9.74 -4.07
CA THR A 186 28.50 10.19 -4.66
C THR A 186 28.53 11.68 -4.99
N THR A 187 27.39 12.36 -4.91
CA THR A 187 27.31 13.81 -5.18
C THR A 187 27.73 14.57 -3.92
N PRO A 188 28.81 15.37 -3.93
CA PRO A 188 29.20 16.16 -2.78
C PRO A 188 28.08 17.16 -2.47
N THR A 189 27.58 17.14 -1.23
CA THR A 189 26.72 18.21 -0.70
C THR A 189 27.49 19.51 -0.86
N GLN A 190 27.06 20.39 -1.78
CA GLN A 190 27.59 21.75 -1.80
C GLN A 190 27.15 22.39 -0.48
N GLY A 191 28.14 22.67 0.37
CA GLY A 191 27.96 23.29 1.69
C GLY A 191 27.66 24.77 1.62
#